data_AF-A0A9Y2G7T8-F1
#
_entry.id   AF-A0A9Y2G7T8-F1
#
_cell.length_a   1.000
_cell.length_b   1.000
_cell.length_c   1.000
_cell.angle_alpha   90.00
_cell.angle_beta   90.00
_cell.angle_gamma   90.00
#
_symmetry.space_group_name_H-M   'P 1'
#
loop_
_entity.id
_entity.type
_entity.pdbx_description
1 polymer ?
#
loop_
_entity_poly.entity_id
_entity_poly.type
_entity_poly.pdbx_seq_one_letter_code
_entity_poly.pdbx_strand_id
1 'polypeptide(L)'
;MNARSRRRYLVIGLTGSLLCSVLPVAAWADAGQRQSAQPRPATFWSALRLTEKHSADAWDTLRRGFALSHETDNPRVAHWLEWYREHPHHVELIAEQARPWLHWVTQRLAANHLPTEIALLPFIESGYDPTATNPGGATGLWQFMPATGDAMGLSRTAWYDGRRDVVAATDAAMRYLRQLADRWYDGDLLLALAAYNAGAGTVNAARDAAANRGEPIDYWHLRLPSETMDYIPRLLALSEVIAKPADYDVALPSIPDRTPFVKVPTDGPLTLSLAAELSGVDPHTLRELNPGFKRASTRPREDASILVPVTAKKRFLANLANLPASQRTVLERYVVKRGDTLSGIAAHFATSVGEIRHENGLHGSTIRVGQTLSVPARALASNSR
;
A
#
# COMPACT_ATOMS: atom_id res chain seq x y z
N MET A 1 25.19 12.59 56.92
CA MET A 1 23.73 12.54 56.68
C MET A 1 23.45 13.27 55.37
N ASN A 2 23.35 12.53 54.25
CA ASN A 2 23.19 13.10 52.91
C ASN A 2 21.74 12.98 52.44
N ALA A 3 21.08 14.10 52.19
CA ALA A 3 19.76 14.16 51.60
C ALA A 3 19.86 14.06 50.06
N ARG A 4 19.19 13.05 49.47
CA ARG A 4 19.01 12.91 48.02
C ARG A 4 17.64 13.45 47.64
N SER A 5 17.58 14.52 46.86
CA SER A 5 16.37 14.92 46.13
C SER A 5 16.31 14.17 44.79
N ARG A 6 15.20 13.47 44.52
CA ARG A 6 14.90 12.84 43.23
C ARG A 6 14.05 13.80 42.40
N ARG A 7 14.63 14.41 41.37
CA ARG A 7 13.85 15.01 40.27
C ARG A 7 13.43 13.90 39.30
N ARG A 8 12.12 13.77 39.07
CA ARG A 8 11.54 12.93 38.02
C ARG A 8 11.54 13.74 36.73
N TYR A 9 12.17 13.22 35.68
CA TYR A 9 12.08 13.79 34.34
C TYR A 9 10.82 13.23 33.66
N LEU A 10 9.91 14.12 33.28
CA LEU A 10 8.80 13.85 32.37
C LEU A 10 9.37 13.94 30.95
N VAL A 11 9.47 12.81 30.24
CA VAL A 11 9.86 12.79 28.83
C VAL A 11 8.60 13.06 28.01
N ILE A 12 8.46 14.30 27.55
CA ILE A 12 7.46 14.69 26.56
C ILE A 12 8.04 14.31 25.19
N GLY A 13 7.48 13.29 24.56
CA GLY A 13 7.77 12.96 23.17
C GLY A 13 7.11 13.99 22.26
N LEU A 14 7.91 14.90 21.70
CA LEU A 14 7.53 15.75 20.58
C LEU A 14 7.46 14.88 19.32
N THR A 15 6.25 14.63 18.82
CA THR A 15 6.01 13.94 17.56
C THR A 15 6.28 14.87 16.38
N GLY A 16 6.95 14.31 15.37
CA GLY A 16 7.59 15.02 14.28
C GLY A 16 6.64 15.81 13.39
N SER A 17 7.12 17.00 13.03
CA SER A 17 6.56 17.88 12.01
C SER A 17 6.55 17.22 10.64
N LEU A 18 5.38 17.16 9.99
CA LEU A 18 5.28 16.96 8.55
C LEU A 18 5.72 18.25 7.85
N LEU A 19 6.92 18.24 7.30
CA LEU A 19 7.33 19.22 6.29
C LEU A 19 6.73 18.77 4.95
N CYS A 20 5.65 19.45 4.55
CA CYS A 20 5.23 19.52 3.15
C CYS A 20 6.39 20.09 2.31
N SER A 21 7.10 19.23 1.60
CA SER A 21 7.98 19.66 0.52
C SER A 21 7.13 20.11 -0.66
N VAL A 22 6.90 21.42 -0.73
CA VAL A 22 6.55 22.13 -1.97
C VAL A 22 7.70 21.93 -2.96
N LEU A 23 7.46 21.23 -4.07
CA LEU A 23 8.39 21.20 -5.20
C LEU A 23 8.33 22.57 -5.91
N PRO A 24 9.47 23.22 -6.21
CA PRO A 24 9.47 24.44 -7.01
C PRO A 24 9.21 24.07 -8.48
N VAL A 25 8.21 24.70 -9.09
CA VAL A 25 7.99 24.69 -10.54
C VAL A 25 9.08 25.56 -11.17
N ALA A 26 10.11 24.93 -11.72
CA ALA A 26 11.08 25.62 -12.56
C ALA A 26 10.47 25.84 -13.96
N ALA A 27 10.28 27.11 -14.31
CA ALA A 27 9.86 27.54 -15.64
C ALA A 27 10.90 27.17 -16.70
N TRP A 28 10.45 26.52 -17.77
CA TRP A 28 11.18 26.39 -19.04
C TRP A 28 10.22 26.74 -20.18
N ALA A 29 10.43 27.90 -20.78
CA ALA A 29 10.11 28.23 -22.16
C ALA A 29 11.48 28.26 -22.90
N ASP A 30 11.69 27.88 -24.15
CA ASP A 30 10.81 27.67 -25.31
C ASP A 30 11.56 26.79 -26.35
N ALA A 31 10.80 26.29 -27.34
CA ALA A 31 11.18 25.97 -28.71
C ALA A 31 12.02 24.70 -29.04
N GLY A 32 11.32 23.73 -29.65
CA GLY A 32 11.70 23.30 -31.00
C GLY A 32 12.37 21.94 -31.15
N GLN A 33 11.57 20.86 -31.17
CA GLN A 33 11.53 19.87 -32.26
C GLN A 33 10.47 18.81 -31.93
N ARG A 34 9.40 18.75 -32.75
CA ARG A 34 8.44 17.65 -32.74
C ARG A 34 9.14 16.38 -33.23
N GLN A 35 9.75 15.64 -32.32
CA GLN A 35 10.03 14.22 -32.55
C GLN A 35 8.68 13.51 -32.57
N SER A 36 8.40 12.84 -33.68
CA SER A 36 7.32 11.88 -33.81
C SER A 36 7.39 10.90 -32.64
N ALA A 37 6.42 11.01 -31.72
CA ALA A 37 6.28 10.10 -30.60
C ALA A 37 6.11 8.68 -31.15
N GLN A 38 7.14 7.85 -31.00
CA GLN A 38 6.99 6.41 -31.17
C GLN A 38 5.87 5.94 -30.21
N PRO A 39 4.96 5.06 -30.65
CA PRO A 39 3.90 4.56 -29.79
C PRO A 39 4.54 3.91 -28.56
N ARG A 40 4.21 4.43 -27.37
CA ARG A 40 4.57 3.78 -26.09
C ARG A 40 4.05 2.34 -26.14
N PRO A 41 4.81 1.33 -25.67
CA PRO A 41 4.30 -0.03 -25.58
C PRO A 41 3.03 -0.03 -24.73
N ALA A 42 1.98 -0.69 -25.25
CA ALA A 42 0.70 -0.81 -24.55
C ALA A 42 0.93 -1.52 -23.21
N THR A 43 0.65 -0.83 -22.10
CA THR A 43 0.64 -1.44 -20.77
C THR A 43 -0.52 -2.42 -20.66
N PHE A 44 -0.44 -3.44 -19.79
CA PHE A 44 -1.56 -4.36 -19.51
C PHE A 44 -2.88 -3.61 -19.26
N TRP A 45 -2.81 -2.50 -18.52
CA TRP A 45 -3.96 -1.64 -18.20
C TRP A 45 -4.53 -0.91 -19.41
N SER A 46 -3.70 -0.58 -20.40
CA SER A 46 -4.15 -0.03 -21.68
C SER A 46 -4.79 -1.09 -22.57
N ALA A 47 -4.33 -2.34 -22.53
CA ALA A 47 -4.97 -3.46 -23.24
C ALA A 47 -6.36 -3.79 -22.66
N LEU A 48 -6.55 -3.60 -21.34
CA LEU A 48 -7.85 -3.68 -20.69
C LEU A 48 -8.84 -2.59 -21.20
N ARG A 49 -8.36 -1.44 -21.70
CA ARG A 49 -9.22 -0.38 -22.27
C ARG A 49 -9.84 -0.77 -23.61
N LEU A 50 -9.12 -1.53 -24.44
CA LEU A 50 -9.52 -1.80 -25.83
C LEU A 50 -10.60 -2.90 -25.95
N THR A 51 -10.94 -3.59 -24.87
CA THR A 51 -11.77 -4.80 -24.89
C THR A 51 -13.22 -4.63 -24.45
N GLU A 52 -13.66 -3.44 -24.00
CA GLU A 52 -15.00 -3.33 -23.37
C GLU A 52 -16.03 -2.50 -24.12
N LYS A 53 -17.16 -3.18 -24.38
CA LYS A 53 -18.44 -2.70 -24.88
C LYS A 53 -19.33 -2.51 -23.64
N HIS A 54 -19.73 -1.27 -23.30
CA HIS A 54 -20.69 -0.88 -22.23
C HIS A 54 -20.84 -1.89 -21.07
N SER A 55 -19.76 -2.13 -20.33
CA SER A 55 -19.76 -2.86 -19.06
C SER A 55 -20.20 -1.92 -17.94
N ALA A 56 -20.72 -2.48 -16.83
CA ALA A 56 -20.93 -1.71 -15.61
C ALA A 56 -19.60 -1.11 -15.12
N ASP A 57 -19.66 0.11 -14.55
CA ASP A 57 -18.49 0.86 -14.14
C ASP A 57 -18.30 0.87 -12.61
N ALA A 58 -17.06 0.69 -12.15
CA ALA A 58 -16.72 0.67 -10.73
C ALA A 58 -17.02 2.00 -10.04
N TRP A 59 -17.02 3.13 -10.76
CA TRP A 59 -17.46 4.43 -10.23
C TRP A 59 -18.95 4.45 -9.87
N ASP A 60 -19.79 3.73 -10.61
CA ASP A 60 -21.21 3.61 -10.27
C ASP A 60 -21.39 2.77 -9.01
N THR A 61 -20.63 1.67 -8.88
CA THR A 61 -20.64 0.83 -7.66
C THR A 61 -20.15 1.60 -6.45
N LEU A 62 -19.08 2.38 -6.62
CA LEU A 62 -18.56 3.25 -5.57
C LEU A 62 -19.64 4.24 -5.11
N ARG A 63 -20.25 5.00 -6.03
CA ARG A 63 -21.28 6.01 -5.71
C ARG A 63 -22.53 5.41 -5.06
N ARG A 64 -22.96 4.22 -5.46
CA ARG A 64 -24.13 3.55 -4.84
C ARG A 64 -23.92 3.20 -3.36
N GLY A 65 -22.67 3.04 -2.93
CA GLY A 65 -22.33 2.74 -1.54
C GLY A 65 -22.05 3.97 -0.67
N PHE A 66 -22.18 5.18 -1.22
CA PHE A 66 -22.01 6.42 -0.47
C PHE A 66 -23.08 6.52 0.62
N ALA A 67 -22.65 6.87 1.83
CA ALA A 67 -23.50 6.95 3.01
C ALA A 67 -23.10 8.08 3.99
N LEU A 68 -22.02 8.81 3.72
CA LEU A 68 -21.62 9.97 4.51
C LEU A 68 -22.33 11.23 3.99
N SER A 69 -22.72 12.12 4.91
CA SER A 69 -23.02 13.50 4.52
C SER A 69 -21.75 14.14 3.97
N HIS A 70 -21.84 14.75 2.79
CA HIS A 70 -20.70 15.44 2.19
C HIS A 70 -20.46 16.82 2.82
N GLU A 71 -21.38 17.32 3.66
CA GLU A 71 -21.21 18.56 4.44
C GLU A 71 -20.78 19.76 3.57
N THR A 72 -21.35 19.91 2.36
CA THR A 72 -20.92 20.92 1.36
C THR A 72 -21.07 22.37 1.84
N ASP A 73 -21.98 22.61 2.79
CA ASP A 73 -22.19 23.93 3.40
C ASP A 73 -21.16 24.24 4.51
N ASN A 74 -20.37 23.25 4.94
CA ASN A 74 -19.32 23.46 5.93
C ASN A 74 -18.14 24.22 5.31
N PRO A 75 -17.68 25.35 5.91
CA PRO A 75 -16.59 26.14 5.35
C PRO A 75 -15.28 25.36 5.12
N ARG A 76 -14.99 24.37 5.97
CA ARG A 76 -13.78 23.53 5.80
C ARG A 76 -13.90 22.62 4.57
N VAL A 77 -15.10 22.13 4.26
CA VAL A 77 -15.35 21.30 3.06
C VAL A 77 -15.38 22.18 1.82
N ALA A 78 -16.08 23.31 1.87
CA ALA A 78 -16.17 24.27 0.78
C ALA A 78 -14.78 24.75 0.30
N HIS A 79 -13.83 24.93 1.23
CA HIS A 79 -12.44 25.24 0.89
C HIS A 79 -11.79 24.18 -0.02
N TRP A 80 -11.96 22.89 0.29
CA TRP A 80 -11.41 21.79 -0.51
C TRP A 80 -12.20 21.55 -1.80
N LEU A 81 -13.51 21.81 -1.81
CA LEU A 81 -14.30 21.77 -3.04
C LEU A 81 -13.78 22.77 -4.07
N GLU A 82 -13.44 23.98 -3.63
CA GLU A 82 -12.86 24.98 -4.53
C GLU A 82 -11.49 24.55 -5.02
N TRP A 83 -10.65 24.00 -4.13
CA TRP A 83 -9.37 23.45 -4.53
C TRP A 83 -9.51 22.36 -5.62
N TYR A 84 -10.46 21.43 -5.49
CA TYR A 84 -10.69 20.40 -6.50
C TYR A 84 -11.23 20.97 -7.82
N ARG A 85 -12.09 21.99 -7.77
CA ARG A 85 -12.57 22.71 -8.96
C ARG A 85 -11.43 23.38 -9.72
N GLU A 86 -10.44 23.93 -9.02
CA GLU A 86 -9.25 24.53 -9.63
C GLU A 86 -8.25 23.49 -10.16
N HIS A 87 -8.31 22.24 -9.67
CA HIS A 87 -7.34 21.19 -9.96
C HIS A 87 -7.97 19.86 -10.45
N PRO A 88 -8.86 19.85 -11.45
CA PRO A 88 -9.58 18.64 -11.88
C PRO A 88 -8.62 17.54 -12.36
N HIS A 89 -7.56 17.91 -13.08
CA HIS A 89 -6.53 16.98 -13.56
C HIS A 89 -5.82 16.20 -12.45
N HIS A 90 -5.77 16.72 -11.23
CA HIS A 90 -5.21 15.99 -10.09
C HIS A 90 -6.06 14.76 -9.75
N VAL A 91 -7.40 14.92 -9.74
CA VAL A 91 -8.35 13.84 -9.50
C VAL A 91 -8.26 12.79 -10.61
N GLU A 92 -8.22 13.23 -11.86
CA GLU A 92 -8.12 12.35 -13.04
C GLU A 92 -6.85 11.49 -13.02
N LEU A 93 -5.71 12.07 -12.68
CA LEU A 93 -4.43 11.35 -12.60
C LEU A 93 -4.49 10.23 -11.56
N ILE A 94 -5.02 10.52 -10.37
CA ILE A 94 -5.13 9.53 -9.30
C ILE A 94 -6.19 8.48 -9.66
N ALA A 95 -7.29 8.88 -10.31
CA ALA A 95 -8.32 7.98 -10.81
C ALA A 95 -7.75 6.97 -11.82
N GLU A 96 -6.81 7.37 -12.66
CA GLU A 96 -6.08 6.46 -13.55
C GLU A 96 -5.17 5.49 -12.80
N GLN A 97 -4.54 5.92 -11.70
CA GLN A 97 -3.74 5.04 -10.83
C GLN A 97 -4.64 4.06 -10.04
N ALA A 98 -5.87 4.45 -9.73
CA ALA A 98 -6.82 3.63 -8.99
C ALA A 98 -7.39 2.45 -9.79
N ARG A 99 -7.32 2.45 -11.13
CA ARG A 99 -7.97 1.45 -12.00
C ARG A 99 -7.75 -0.01 -11.60
N PRO A 100 -6.53 -0.47 -11.22
CA PRO A 100 -6.32 -1.87 -10.86
C PRO A 100 -7.02 -2.26 -9.56
N TRP A 101 -7.29 -1.30 -8.68
CA TRP A 101 -7.54 -1.50 -7.25
C TRP A 101 -8.92 -1.04 -6.79
N LEU A 102 -9.51 -0.03 -7.45
CA LEU A 102 -10.72 0.65 -7.00
C LEU A 102 -11.88 -0.30 -6.74
N HIS A 103 -12.17 -1.16 -7.72
CA HIS A 103 -13.25 -2.14 -7.58
C HIS A 103 -13.01 -3.09 -6.40
N TRP A 104 -11.78 -3.60 -6.23
CA TRP A 104 -11.44 -4.48 -5.11
C TRP A 104 -11.64 -3.77 -3.77
N VAL A 105 -11.14 -2.55 -3.63
CA VAL A 105 -11.28 -1.74 -2.41
C VAL A 105 -12.76 -1.48 -2.09
N THR A 106 -13.53 -1.06 -3.08
CA THR A 106 -14.96 -0.78 -2.95
C THR A 106 -15.74 -2.02 -2.50
N GLN A 107 -15.48 -3.18 -3.11
CA GLN A 107 -16.11 -4.44 -2.70
C GLN A 107 -15.74 -4.81 -1.26
N ARG A 108 -14.49 -4.58 -0.84
CA ARG A 108 -14.06 -4.86 0.53
C ARG A 108 -14.74 -3.95 1.55
N LEU A 109 -14.97 -2.69 1.22
CA LEU A 109 -15.74 -1.77 2.06
C LEU A 109 -17.19 -2.23 2.21
N ALA A 110 -17.86 -2.50 1.10
CA ALA A 110 -19.24 -2.97 1.09
C ALA A 110 -19.40 -4.29 1.87
N ALA A 111 -18.47 -5.24 1.71
CA ALA A 111 -18.49 -6.51 2.42
C ALA A 111 -18.26 -6.38 3.94
N ASN A 112 -17.74 -5.24 4.41
CA ASN A 112 -17.56 -4.94 5.82
C ASN A 112 -18.59 -3.92 6.34
N HIS A 113 -19.63 -3.60 5.56
CA HIS A 113 -20.69 -2.64 5.88
C HIS A 113 -20.16 -1.24 6.21
N LEU A 114 -19.08 -0.83 5.54
CA LEU A 114 -18.50 0.49 5.67
C LEU A 114 -18.91 1.38 4.48
N PRO A 115 -19.11 2.70 4.69
CA PRO A 115 -19.36 3.64 3.61
C PRO A 115 -18.25 3.60 2.56
N THR A 116 -18.61 3.57 1.28
CA THR A 116 -17.64 3.36 0.22
C THR A 116 -16.82 4.61 -0.10
N GLU A 117 -17.17 5.79 0.42
CA GLU A 117 -16.34 7.01 0.40
C GLU A 117 -14.95 6.74 0.98
N ILE A 118 -14.83 5.81 1.93
CA ILE A 118 -13.53 5.41 2.50
C ILE A 118 -12.58 4.85 1.43
N ALA A 119 -13.08 4.37 0.28
CA ALA A 119 -12.26 4.02 -0.87
C ALA A 119 -11.50 5.22 -1.44
N LEU A 120 -11.90 6.45 -1.09
CA LEU A 120 -11.23 7.68 -1.49
C LEU A 120 -10.11 8.06 -0.51
N LEU A 121 -9.95 7.39 0.64
CA LEU A 121 -8.80 7.65 1.52
C LEU A 121 -7.46 7.42 0.80
N PRO A 122 -7.23 6.33 0.04
CA PRO A 122 -6.00 6.21 -0.73
C PRO A 122 -5.76 7.32 -1.76
N PHE A 123 -6.79 8.06 -2.24
CA PHE A 123 -6.56 9.25 -3.07
C PHE A 123 -5.76 10.30 -2.32
N ILE A 124 -6.18 10.60 -1.08
CA ILE A 124 -5.59 11.67 -0.28
C ILE A 124 -4.31 11.22 0.46
N GLU A 125 -4.14 9.92 0.70
CA GLU A 125 -3.02 9.34 1.44
C GLU A 125 -1.82 8.99 0.55
N SER A 126 -2.06 8.32 -0.58
CA SER A 126 -0.99 7.73 -1.41
C SER A 126 -1.10 8.05 -2.89
N GLY A 127 -2.14 8.77 -3.32
CA GLY A 127 -2.48 8.85 -4.75
C GLY A 127 -2.79 7.47 -5.34
N TYR A 128 -3.34 6.56 -4.54
CA TYR A 128 -3.58 5.17 -4.96
C TYR A 128 -2.32 4.36 -5.33
N ASP A 129 -1.12 4.82 -4.97
CA ASP A 129 0.15 4.11 -5.19
C ASP A 129 0.45 3.13 -4.02
N PRO A 130 0.44 1.81 -4.26
CA PRO A 130 0.72 0.82 -3.22
C PRO A 130 2.21 0.76 -2.83
N THR A 131 3.10 1.48 -3.50
CA THR A 131 4.52 1.59 -3.18
C THR A 131 4.86 2.85 -2.38
N ALA A 132 3.94 3.82 -2.33
CA ALA A 132 4.12 5.12 -1.70
C ALA A 132 4.68 5.01 -0.27
N THR A 133 5.62 5.89 0.07
CA THR A 133 6.22 5.95 1.41
C THR A 133 6.47 7.40 1.77
N ASN A 134 5.98 7.85 2.92
CA ASN A 134 6.22 9.22 3.39
C ASN A 134 7.46 9.30 4.30
N PRO A 135 8.01 10.51 4.58
CA PRO A 135 9.16 10.68 5.48
C PRO A 135 8.95 10.17 6.91
N GLY A 136 7.69 10.13 7.38
CA GLY A 136 7.31 9.55 8.67
C GLY A 136 7.35 8.03 8.71
N GLY A 137 7.53 7.36 7.56
CA GLY A 137 7.61 5.91 7.43
C GLY A 137 6.26 5.21 7.22
N ALA A 138 5.17 5.97 7.03
CA ALA A 138 3.91 5.43 6.55
C ALA A 138 4.11 4.83 5.15
N THR A 139 3.45 3.71 4.84
CA THR A 139 3.73 2.98 3.59
C THR A 139 2.48 2.35 2.98
N GLY A 140 2.47 2.33 1.65
CA GLY A 140 1.51 1.64 0.81
C GLY A 140 0.19 2.38 0.65
N LEU A 141 -0.79 1.68 0.07
CA LEU A 141 -2.04 2.27 -0.40
C LEU A 141 -2.77 3.04 0.72
N TRP A 142 -2.75 2.47 1.92
CA TRP A 142 -3.44 2.96 3.12
C TRP A 142 -2.52 3.73 4.09
N GLN A 143 -1.27 4.01 3.70
CA GLN A 143 -0.27 4.73 4.51
C GLN A 143 -0.15 4.20 5.95
N PHE A 144 0.01 2.88 6.12
CA PHE A 144 0.19 2.32 7.45
C PHE A 144 1.54 2.72 8.07
N MET A 145 1.51 3.29 9.28
CA MET A 145 2.69 3.41 10.13
C MET A 145 3.23 2.01 10.52
N PRO A 146 4.54 1.84 10.74
CA PRO A 146 5.13 0.54 11.03
C PRO A 146 4.45 -0.20 12.20
N ALA A 147 4.32 0.46 13.36
CA ALA A 147 3.73 -0.15 14.55
C ALA A 147 2.25 -0.52 14.36
N THR A 148 1.48 0.33 13.68
CA THR A 148 0.07 0.07 13.36
C THR A 148 -0.06 -1.09 12.38
N GLY A 149 0.78 -1.15 11.35
CA GLY A 149 0.83 -2.26 10.40
C GLY A 149 1.13 -3.58 11.11
N ASP A 150 2.14 -3.60 11.98
CA ASP A 150 2.50 -4.78 12.77
C ASP A 150 1.33 -5.22 13.66
N ALA A 151 0.67 -4.27 14.35
CA ALA A 151 -0.52 -4.54 15.18
C ALA A 151 -1.71 -5.08 14.37
N MET A 152 -1.84 -4.68 13.10
CA MET A 152 -2.90 -5.17 12.20
C MET A 152 -2.55 -6.46 11.46
N GLY A 153 -1.40 -7.06 11.78
CA GLY A 153 -0.94 -8.34 11.20
C GLY A 153 -0.25 -8.20 9.84
N LEU A 154 0.16 -6.98 9.45
CA LEU A 154 0.90 -6.74 8.22
C LEU A 154 2.37 -7.08 8.40
N SER A 155 2.74 -8.32 8.08
CA SER A 155 4.11 -8.80 8.21
C SER A 155 5.13 -7.92 7.46
N ARG A 156 6.19 -7.54 8.18
CA ARG A 156 7.36 -6.83 7.63
C ARG A 156 8.61 -7.69 7.82
N THR A 157 9.17 -8.14 6.72
CA THR A 157 10.42 -8.92 6.68
C THR A 157 11.38 -8.32 5.64
N ALA A 158 12.57 -8.91 5.50
CA ALA A 158 13.51 -8.58 4.43
C ALA A 158 12.97 -8.90 3.03
N TRP A 159 11.99 -9.81 2.92
CA TRP A 159 11.42 -10.29 1.66
C TRP A 159 10.10 -9.60 1.31
N TYR A 160 9.42 -9.05 2.30
CA TYR A 160 8.04 -8.61 2.13
C TYR A 160 7.66 -7.46 3.07
N ASP A 161 6.77 -6.57 2.60
CA ASP A 161 6.10 -5.56 3.41
C ASP A 161 4.58 -5.62 3.16
N GLY A 162 3.83 -6.08 4.16
CA GLY A 162 2.38 -6.25 4.05
C GLY A 162 1.62 -4.95 3.88
N ARG A 163 2.24 -3.81 4.20
CA ARG A 163 1.63 -2.49 4.00
C ARG A 163 1.54 -2.14 2.52
N ARG A 164 2.40 -2.72 1.68
CA ARG A 164 2.36 -2.55 0.22
C ARG A 164 1.43 -3.55 -0.46
N ASP A 165 1.15 -4.69 0.15
CA ASP A 165 0.21 -5.68 -0.39
C ASP A 165 -1.22 -5.13 -0.32
N VAL A 166 -1.79 -4.75 -1.47
CA VAL A 166 -3.11 -4.11 -1.55
C VAL A 166 -4.20 -4.97 -0.92
N VAL A 167 -4.16 -6.29 -1.09
CA VAL A 167 -5.16 -7.19 -0.52
C VAL A 167 -5.05 -7.19 1.01
N ALA A 168 -3.85 -7.46 1.53
CA ALA A 168 -3.63 -7.54 2.97
C ALA A 168 -3.85 -6.19 3.67
N ALA A 169 -3.34 -5.10 3.09
CA ALA A 169 -3.45 -3.75 3.63
C ALA A 169 -4.89 -3.25 3.61
N THR A 170 -5.67 -3.54 2.57
CA THR A 170 -7.10 -3.17 2.53
C THR A 170 -7.87 -3.89 3.63
N ASP A 171 -7.71 -5.21 3.76
CA ASP A 171 -8.37 -5.96 4.82
C ASP A 171 -7.95 -5.46 6.22
N ALA A 172 -6.68 -5.07 6.39
CA ALA A 172 -6.18 -4.46 7.62
C ALA A 172 -6.81 -3.09 7.90
N ALA A 173 -6.94 -2.22 6.89
CA ALA A 173 -7.55 -0.89 7.04
C ALA A 173 -9.01 -1.00 7.49
N MET A 174 -9.79 -1.92 6.90
CA MET A 174 -11.19 -2.15 7.29
C MET A 174 -11.32 -2.67 8.72
N ARG A 175 -10.40 -3.55 9.16
CA ARG A 175 -10.37 -3.99 10.56
C ARG A 175 -9.97 -2.85 11.49
N TYR A 176 -9.00 -2.03 11.11
CA TYR A 176 -8.51 -0.95 11.96
C TYR A 176 -9.55 0.15 12.15
N LEU A 177 -10.22 0.60 11.09
CA LEU A 177 -11.28 1.61 11.15
C LEU A 177 -12.45 1.17 12.04
N ARG A 178 -12.91 -0.08 11.88
CA ARG A 178 -13.94 -0.65 12.78
C ARG A 178 -13.46 -0.73 14.23
N GLN A 179 -12.22 -1.19 14.44
CA GLN A 179 -11.65 -1.26 15.78
C GLN A 179 -11.58 0.13 16.45
N LEU A 180 -11.28 1.18 15.69
CA LEU A 180 -11.30 2.56 16.21
C LEU A 180 -12.73 2.99 16.56
N ALA A 181 -13.67 2.83 15.63
CA ALA A 181 -15.07 3.21 15.83
C ALA A 181 -15.72 2.49 17.02
N ASP A 182 -15.60 1.16 17.07
CA ASP A 182 -16.28 0.32 18.06
C ASP A 182 -15.68 0.48 19.46
N ARG A 183 -14.36 0.68 19.57
CA ARG A 183 -13.70 0.73 20.89
C ARG A 183 -13.72 2.11 21.53
N TRP A 184 -13.72 3.17 20.75
CA TRP A 184 -13.43 4.52 21.27
C TRP A 184 -14.53 5.54 21.01
N TYR A 185 -15.39 5.30 20.01
CA TYR A 185 -16.26 6.34 19.46
C TYR A 185 -17.71 5.92 19.30
N ASP A 186 -18.13 4.78 19.88
CA ASP A 186 -19.52 4.30 19.86
C ASP A 186 -20.11 4.24 18.43
N GLY A 187 -19.26 3.91 17.45
CA GLY A 187 -19.64 3.85 16.04
C GLY A 187 -19.54 5.18 15.28
N ASP A 188 -19.11 6.28 15.90
CA ASP A 188 -18.85 7.55 15.21
C ASP A 188 -17.65 7.43 14.27
N LEU A 189 -17.98 7.37 12.97
CA LEU A 189 -17.02 7.16 11.92
C LEU A 189 -16.14 8.40 11.64
N LEU A 190 -16.64 9.62 11.88
CA LEU A 190 -15.82 10.82 11.68
C LEU A 190 -14.72 10.88 12.75
N LEU A 191 -15.04 10.57 14.00
CA LEU A 191 -14.02 10.46 15.05
C LEU A 191 -13.06 9.30 14.78
N ALA A 192 -13.54 8.17 14.26
CA ALA A 192 -12.67 7.05 13.87
C ALA A 192 -11.71 7.41 12.74
N LEU A 193 -12.16 8.15 11.71
CA LEU A 193 -11.32 8.65 10.62
C LEU A 193 -10.30 9.68 11.12
N ALA A 194 -10.70 10.58 12.03
CA ALA A 194 -9.77 11.51 12.67
C ALA A 194 -8.69 10.75 13.48
N ALA A 195 -9.09 9.68 14.18
CA ALA A 195 -8.17 8.84 14.94
C ALA A 195 -7.28 7.96 14.05
N TYR A 196 -7.73 7.60 12.85
CA TYR A 196 -6.91 6.93 11.85
C TYR A 196 -5.72 7.80 11.43
N ASN A 197 -5.96 9.10 11.21
CA ASN A 197 -4.94 10.07 10.82
C ASN A 197 -4.06 10.54 12.01
N ALA A 198 -4.66 10.95 13.13
CA ALA A 198 -3.95 11.57 14.26
C ALA A 198 -3.55 10.61 15.39
N GLY A 199 -4.08 9.39 15.37
CA GLY A 199 -4.06 8.45 16.49
C GLY A 199 -5.18 8.71 17.51
N ALA A 200 -5.74 7.63 18.06
CA ALA A 200 -6.83 7.69 19.04
C ALA A 200 -6.48 8.48 20.30
N GLY A 201 -5.22 8.45 20.76
CA GLY A 201 -4.78 9.21 21.93
C GLY A 201 -4.91 10.73 21.73
N THR A 202 -4.57 11.23 20.55
CA THR A 202 -4.71 12.66 20.18
C THR A 202 -6.17 13.07 20.17
N VAL A 203 -7.03 12.26 19.52
CA VAL A 203 -8.47 12.55 19.43
C VAL A 203 -9.13 12.50 20.81
N ASN A 204 -8.80 11.50 21.63
CA ASN A 204 -9.38 11.37 22.98
C ASN A 204 -8.95 12.51 23.88
N ALA A 205 -7.68 12.94 23.83
CA ALA A 205 -7.23 14.11 24.57
C ALA A 205 -7.98 15.40 24.15
N ALA A 206 -8.25 15.57 22.85
CA ALA A 206 -9.03 16.69 22.36
C ALA A 206 -10.50 16.64 22.83
N ARG A 207 -11.11 15.44 22.84
CA ARG A 207 -12.47 15.22 23.37
C ARG A 207 -12.55 15.52 24.86
N ASP A 208 -11.63 15.01 25.66
CA ASP A 208 -11.58 15.26 27.10
C ASP A 208 -11.43 16.76 27.39
N ALA A 209 -10.57 17.44 26.63
CA ALA A 209 -10.39 18.88 26.77
C ALA A 209 -11.68 19.65 26.41
N ALA A 210 -12.39 19.27 25.35
CA ALA A 210 -13.67 19.88 24.96
C ALA A 210 -14.77 19.63 26.00
N ALA A 211 -14.89 18.39 26.48
CA ALA A 211 -15.83 18.02 27.53
C ALA A 211 -15.61 18.83 28.82
N ASN A 212 -14.35 19.03 29.24
CA ASN A 212 -14.00 19.87 30.39
C ASN A 212 -14.37 21.34 30.21
N ARG A 213 -14.55 21.81 28.98
CA ARG A 213 -15.05 23.17 28.66
C ARG A 213 -16.57 23.22 28.46
N GLY A 214 -17.27 22.09 28.52
CA GLY A 214 -18.70 21.99 28.19
C GLY A 214 -18.98 22.20 26.69
N GLU A 215 -17.99 21.97 25.83
CA GLU A 215 -18.11 22.08 24.37
C GLU A 215 -18.53 20.73 23.75
N PRO A 216 -19.15 20.72 22.56
CA PRO A 216 -19.40 19.49 21.81
C PRO A 216 -18.11 18.71 21.55
N ILE A 217 -18.23 17.38 21.55
CA ILE A 217 -17.10 16.44 21.43
C ILE A 217 -17.06 15.71 20.09
N ASP A 218 -17.88 16.12 19.13
CA ASP A 218 -17.86 15.64 17.76
C ASP A 218 -16.72 16.28 16.95
N TYR A 219 -16.33 15.63 15.87
CA TYR A 219 -15.19 16.02 15.04
C TYR A 219 -15.19 17.51 14.63
N TRP A 220 -16.36 18.10 14.35
CA TRP A 220 -16.44 19.47 13.83
C TRP A 220 -16.06 20.53 14.86
N HIS A 221 -16.16 20.19 16.15
CA HIS A 221 -15.90 21.11 17.25
C HIS A 221 -14.55 20.84 17.95
N LEU A 222 -13.92 19.69 17.70
CA LEU A 222 -12.63 19.36 18.31
C LEU A 222 -11.49 20.21 17.75
N ARG A 223 -10.59 20.62 18.66
CA ARG A 223 -9.31 21.25 18.33
C ARG A 223 -8.26 20.16 18.13
N LEU A 224 -8.06 19.77 16.87
CA LEU A 224 -7.13 18.72 16.43
C LEU A 224 -5.93 19.35 15.70
N PRO A 225 -4.86 18.58 15.40
CA PRO A 225 -3.83 19.04 14.48
C PRO A 225 -4.44 19.52 13.15
N SER A 226 -3.87 20.54 12.53
CA SER A 226 -4.41 21.15 11.30
C SER A 226 -4.62 20.12 10.19
N GLU A 227 -3.65 19.23 9.99
CA GLU A 227 -3.74 18.14 9.01
C GLU A 227 -4.98 17.26 9.24
N THR A 228 -5.28 16.92 10.49
CA THR A 228 -6.46 16.12 10.86
C THR A 228 -7.76 16.91 10.74
N MET A 229 -7.73 18.22 11.02
CA MET A 229 -8.88 19.10 10.78
C MET A 229 -9.17 19.30 9.29
N ASP A 230 -8.20 19.08 8.42
CA ASP A 230 -8.36 19.13 6.96
C ASP A 230 -8.66 17.76 6.35
N TYR A 231 -8.27 16.67 7.03
CA TYR A 231 -8.35 15.30 6.53
C TYR A 231 -9.75 14.87 6.09
N ILE A 232 -10.74 15.01 6.98
CA ILE A 232 -12.13 14.63 6.70
C ILE A 232 -12.78 15.62 5.71
N PRO A 233 -12.63 16.95 5.85
CA PRO A 233 -13.14 17.88 4.86
C PRO A 233 -12.64 17.61 3.44
N ARG A 234 -11.36 17.25 3.29
CA ARG A 234 -10.79 16.85 2.00
C ARG A 234 -11.45 15.59 1.44
N LEU A 235 -11.66 14.57 2.29
CA LEU A 235 -12.36 13.35 1.91
C LEU A 235 -13.80 13.64 1.45
N LEU A 236 -14.56 14.41 2.22
CA LEU A 236 -15.96 14.72 1.92
C LEU A 236 -16.08 15.57 0.65
N ALA A 237 -15.20 16.55 0.47
CA ALA A 237 -15.12 17.33 -0.76
C ALA A 237 -14.82 16.44 -1.99
N LEU A 238 -13.84 15.52 -1.88
CA LEU A 238 -13.55 14.58 -2.95
C LEU A 238 -14.73 13.63 -3.22
N SER A 239 -15.46 13.23 -2.18
CA SER A 239 -16.65 12.38 -2.32
C SER A 239 -17.74 13.08 -3.13
N GLU A 240 -17.97 14.38 -2.90
CA GLU A 240 -18.89 15.19 -3.70
C GLU A 240 -18.41 15.33 -5.16
N VAL A 241 -17.12 15.59 -5.38
CA VAL A 241 -16.53 15.66 -6.73
C VAL A 241 -16.73 14.33 -7.48
N ILE A 242 -16.50 13.20 -6.82
CA ILE A 242 -16.71 11.88 -7.43
C ILE A 242 -18.21 11.56 -7.60
N ALA A 243 -19.09 12.09 -6.74
CA ALA A 243 -20.53 11.93 -6.88
C ALA A 243 -21.07 12.66 -8.12
N LYS A 244 -20.53 13.85 -8.41
CA LYS A 244 -20.98 14.75 -9.49
C LYS A 244 -19.80 15.27 -10.32
N PRO A 245 -19.03 14.40 -10.99
CA PRO A 245 -17.75 14.79 -11.61
C PRO A 245 -17.90 15.85 -12.70
N ALA A 246 -19.04 15.88 -13.40
CA ALA A 246 -19.34 16.90 -14.41
C ALA A 246 -19.48 18.32 -13.84
N ASP A 247 -19.93 18.47 -12.59
CA ASP A 247 -20.09 19.78 -11.93
C ASP A 247 -18.74 20.41 -11.53
N TYR A 248 -17.66 19.63 -11.61
CA TYR A 248 -16.30 19.99 -11.22
C TYR A 248 -15.30 19.83 -12.38
N ASP A 249 -15.78 19.67 -13.62
CA ASP A 249 -14.94 19.48 -14.81
C ASP A 249 -13.95 18.30 -14.70
N VAL A 250 -14.32 17.25 -13.95
CA VAL A 250 -13.50 16.05 -13.77
C VAL A 250 -13.93 14.96 -14.74
N ALA A 251 -12.99 14.48 -15.58
CA ALA A 251 -13.22 13.36 -16.48
C ALA A 251 -12.70 12.04 -15.87
N LEU A 252 -13.58 11.31 -15.18
CA LEU A 252 -13.22 10.01 -14.61
C LEU A 252 -12.95 8.96 -15.71
N PRO A 253 -11.82 8.23 -15.67
CA PRO A 253 -11.58 7.14 -16.60
C PRO A 253 -12.57 6.02 -16.32
N SER A 254 -13.12 5.40 -17.37
CA SER A 254 -13.97 4.22 -17.16
C SER A 254 -13.16 3.11 -16.49
N ILE A 255 -13.72 2.47 -15.45
CA ILE A 255 -13.11 1.35 -14.74
C ILE A 255 -14.11 0.19 -14.78
N PRO A 256 -13.75 -0.96 -15.36
CA PRO A 256 -14.63 -2.12 -15.37
C PRO A 256 -15.04 -2.50 -13.93
N ASP A 257 -16.33 -2.75 -13.68
CA ASP A 257 -16.87 -3.21 -12.40
C ASP A 257 -16.53 -4.70 -12.14
N ARG A 258 -15.24 -5.03 -12.19
CA ARG A 258 -14.69 -6.35 -11.85
C ARG A 258 -13.23 -6.25 -11.42
N THR A 259 -12.83 -7.09 -10.48
CA THR A 259 -11.43 -7.15 -10.01
C THR A 259 -10.57 -7.81 -11.09
N PRO A 260 -9.51 -7.15 -11.61
CA PRO A 260 -8.72 -7.66 -12.73
C PRO A 260 -7.67 -8.70 -12.30
N PHE A 261 -7.47 -8.90 -11.00
CA PHE A 261 -6.51 -9.84 -10.43
C PHE A 261 -7.16 -10.86 -9.50
N VAL A 262 -6.41 -11.90 -9.16
CA VAL A 262 -6.80 -12.92 -8.19
C VAL A 262 -5.57 -13.39 -7.42
N LYS A 263 -5.76 -13.62 -6.12
CA LYS A 263 -4.74 -14.19 -5.24
C LYS A 263 -4.68 -15.71 -5.41
N VAL A 264 -3.47 -16.22 -5.66
CA VAL A 264 -3.22 -17.66 -5.89
C VAL A 264 -2.14 -18.14 -4.93
N PRO A 265 -2.37 -19.21 -4.14
CA PRO A 265 -1.32 -19.87 -3.37
C PRO A 265 -0.24 -20.43 -4.30
N THR A 266 1.03 -20.30 -3.91
CA THR A 266 2.16 -20.85 -4.67
C THR A 266 2.65 -22.18 -4.11
N ASP A 267 2.13 -22.61 -2.96
CA ASP A 267 2.50 -23.84 -2.25
C ASP A 267 4.02 -23.99 -2.10
N GLY A 268 4.65 -22.89 -1.70
CA GLY A 268 6.10 -22.74 -1.55
C GLY A 268 6.69 -21.51 -2.23
N PRO A 269 8.00 -21.26 -2.05
CA PRO A 269 8.69 -20.13 -2.66
C PRO A 269 8.63 -20.18 -4.19
N LEU A 270 8.46 -19.03 -4.82
CA LEU A 270 8.38 -18.89 -6.27
C LEU A 270 8.94 -17.53 -6.70
N THR A 271 9.85 -17.50 -7.66
CA THR A 271 10.33 -16.22 -8.19
C THR A 271 9.27 -15.51 -9.03
N LEU A 272 9.28 -14.19 -9.02
CA LEU A 272 8.37 -13.41 -9.87
C LEU A 272 8.62 -13.67 -11.36
N SER A 273 9.87 -13.91 -11.76
CA SER A 273 10.21 -14.29 -13.14
C SER A 273 9.62 -15.64 -13.52
N LEU A 274 9.75 -16.66 -12.67
CA LEU A 274 9.16 -17.97 -12.93
C LEU A 274 7.62 -17.88 -12.91
N ALA A 275 7.05 -17.11 -11.99
CA ALA A 275 5.61 -16.88 -11.95
C ALA A 275 5.10 -16.19 -13.23
N ALA A 276 5.87 -15.24 -13.79
CA ALA A 276 5.58 -14.60 -15.07
C ALA A 276 5.59 -15.62 -16.22
N GLU A 277 6.60 -16.49 -16.28
CA GLU A 277 6.69 -17.57 -17.28
C GLU A 277 5.51 -18.55 -17.18
N LEU A 278 5.22 -19.05 -15.96
CA LEU A 278 4.13 -19.99 -15.71
C LEU A 278 2.76 -19.38 -16.06
N SER A 279 2.56 -18.08 -15.78
CA SER A 279 1.30 -17.39 -16.05
C SER A 279 1.19 -16.86 -17.49
N GLY A 280 2.32 -16.71 -18.20
CA GLY A 280 2.39 -16.03 -19.50
C GLY A 280 2.13 -14.51 -19.40
N VAL A 281 2.33 -13.94 -18.23
CA VAL A 281 2.12 -12.51 -17.96
C VAL A 281 3.45 -11.79 -18.04
N ASP A 282 3.43 -10.55 -18.50
CA ASP A 282 4.61 -9.70 -18.50
C ASP A 282 5.18 -9.52 -17.06
N PRO A 283 6.51 -9.69 -16.86
CA PRO A 283 7.12 -9.60 -15.53
C PRO A 283 6.93 -8.25 -14.83
N HIS A 284 6.81 -7.15 -15.59
CA HIS A 284 6.55 -5.83 -15.02
C HIS A 284 5.13 -5.75 -14.47
N THR A 285 4.13 -6.21 -15.23
CA THR A 285 2.73 -6.31 -14.79
C THR A 285 2.61 -7.14 -13.50
N LEU A 286 3.31 -8.27 -13.43
CA LEU A 286 3.27 -9.10 -12.22
C LEU A 286 3.92 -8.41 -11.01
N ARG A 287 4.97 -7.62 -11.23
CA ARG A 287 5.61 -6.82 -10.18
C ARG A 287 4.71 -5.69 -9.69
N GLU A 288 4.04 -4.98 -10.60
CA GLU A 288 3.06 -3.93 -10.27
C GLU A 288 1.89 -4.48 -9.44
N LEU A 289 1.44 -5.70 -9.74
CA LEU A 289 0.40 -6.37 -8.96
C LEU A 289 0.88 -6.84 -7.58
N ASN A 290 2.19 -7.02 -7.38
CA ASN A 290 2.75 -7.58 -6.16
C ASN A 290 3.82 -6.67 -5.50
N PRO A 291 3.49 -5.41 -5.19
CA PRO A 291 4.42 -4.43 -4.60
C PRO A 291 4.85 -4.78 -3.17
N GLY A 292 4.15 -5.73 -2.53
CA GLY A 292 4.51 -6.32 -1.24
C GLY A 292 5.86 -7.03 -1.24
N PHE A 293 6.30 -7.60 -2.38
CA PHE A 293 7.59 -8.29 -2.45
C PHE A 293 8.74 -7.31 -2.61
N LYS A 294 9.67 -7.32 -1.65
CA LYS A 294 10.89 -6.50 -1.67
C LYS A 294 12.00 -7.11 -2.55
N ARG A 295 11.85 -8.38 -2.90
CA ARG A 295 12.80 -9.17 -3.68
C ARG A 295 12.10 -9.70 -4.94
N ALA A 296 12.87 -10.25 -5.88
CA ALA A 296 12.32 -10.87 -7.09
C ALA A 296 11.64 -12.24 -6.82
N SER A 297 11.16 -12.49 -5.60
CA SER A 297 10.60 -13.77 -5.17
C SER A 297 9.53 -13.60 -4.10
N THR A 298 8.61 -14.57 -4.04
CA THR A 298 7.61 -14.68 -2.98
C THR A 298 8.29 -15.01 -1.64
N ARG A 299 7.48 -15.01 -0.56
CA ARG A 299 7.99 -15.25 0.79
C ARG A 299 8.56 -16.68 0.95
N PRO A 300 9.51 -16.87 1.90
CA PRO A 300 10.05 -18.16 2.36
C PRO A 300 9.13 -19.30 2.74
N ARG A 301 7.82 -19.12 2.69
CA ARG A 301 6.89 -19.88 3.50
C ARG A 301 5.94 -20.66 2.62
N GLU A 302 5.41 -21.75 3.16
CA GLU A 302 4.45 -22.60 2.47
C GLU A 302 3.13 -21.85 2.18
N ASP A 303 2.81 -20.80 2.95
CA ASP A 303 1.65 -19.93 2.74
C ASP A 303 1.88 -18.79 1.73
N ALA A 304 2.98 -18.84 0.98
CA ALA A 304 3.26 -17.87 -0.07
C ALA A 304 2.12 -17.86 -1.10
N SER A 305 1.74 -16.66 -1.51
CA SER A 305 0.70 -16.42 -2.49
C SER A 305 1.04 -15.20 -3.32
N ILE A 306 0.52 -15.14 -4.54
CA ILE A 306 0.82 -14.10 -5.51
C ILE A 306 -0.47 -13.63 -6.18
N LEU A 307 -0.55 -12.33 -6.50
CA LEU A 307 -1.61 -11.78 -7.34
C LEU A 307 -1.24 -11.98 -8.81
N VAL A 308 -2.13 -12.59 -9.57
CA VAL A 308 -2.02 -12.72 -11.04
C VAL A 308 -3.28 -12.14 -11.69
N PRO A 309 -3.23 -11.67 -12.94
CA PRO A 309 -4.44 -11.35 -13.70
C PRO A 309 -5.44 -12.51 -13.70
N VAL A 310 -6.73 -12.20 -13.58
CA VAL A 310 -7.80 -13.24 -13.57
C VAL A 310 -7.76 -14.14 -14.80
N THR A 311 -7.39 -13.57 -15.95
CA THR A 311 -7.23 -14.28 -17.23
C THR A 311 -6.08 -15.27 -17.22
N ALA A 312 -5.05 -15.04 -16.41
CA ALA A 312 -3.86 -15.88 -16.33
C ALA A 312 -3.98 -17.01 -15.28
N LYS A 313 -4.96 -16.94 -14.36
CA LYS A 313 -5.13 -17.89 -13.25
C LYS A 313 -5.10 -19.35 -13.70
N LYS A 314 -5.91 -19.71 -14.72
CA LYS A 314 -6.04 -21.10 -15.17
C LYS A 314 -4.72 -21.64 -15.71
N ARG A 315 -4.02 -20.87 -16.55
CA ARG A 315 -2.71 -21.22 -17.10
C ARG A 315 -1.66 -21.34 -16.00
N PHE A 316 -1.62 -20.35 -15.09
CA PHE A 316 -0.67 -20.32 -13.98
C PHE A 316 -0.79 -21.57 -13.10
N LEU A 317 -2.02 -21.94 -12.67
CA LEU A 317 -2.25 -23.12 -11.85
C LEU A 317 -1.90 -24.43 -12.58
N ALA A 318 -2.25 -24.55 -13.86
CA ALA A 318 -1.91 -25.75 -14.64
C ALA A 318 -0.40 -25.95 -14.77
N ASN A 319 0.37 -24.88 -14.98
CA ASN A 319 1.82 -24.95 -15.09
C ASN A 319 2.49 -25.14 -13.71
N LEU A 320 1.98 -24.49 -12.66
CA LEU A 320 2.48 -24.63 -11.29
C LEU A 320 2.32 -26.07 -10.76
N ALA A 321 1.20 -26.73 -11.08
CA ALA A 321 0.95 -28.12 -10.69
C ALA A 321 1.98 -29.11 -11.29
N ASN A 322 2.50 -28.80 -12.48
CA ASN A 322 3.50 -29.62 -13.17
C ASN A 322 4.94 -29.22 -12.83
N LEU A 323 5.15 -28.13 -12.07
CA LEU A 323 6.49 -27.65 -11.72
C LEU A 323 7.07 -28.46 -10.55
N PRO A 324 8.17 -29.22 -10.75
CA PRO A 324 8.83 -29.95 -9.68
C PRO A 324 9.30 -29.01 -8.57
N ALA A 325 9.22 -29.45 -7.31
CA ALA A 325 9.64 -28.64 -6.16
C ALA A 325 11.12 -28.19 -6.26
N SER A 326 11.98 -29.00 -6.88
CA SER A 326 13.39 -28.65 -7.14
C SER A 326 13.55 -27.44 -8.06
N GLN A 327 12.60 -27.20 -8.97
CA GLN A 327 12.62 -26.06 -9.90
C GLN A 327 11.94 -24.81 -9.33
N ARG A 328 11.30 -24.92 -8.15
CA ARG A 328 10.70 -23.77 -7.44
C ARG A 328 11.74 -22.89 -6.75
N THR A 329 12.94 -23.42 -6.50
CA THR A 329 14.04 -22.71 -5.84
C THR A 329 15.01 -22.14 -6.88
N VAL A 330 15.26 -20.83 -6.86
CA VAL A 330 16.29 -20.22 -7.72
C VAL A 330 17.63 -20.20 -6.98
N LEU A 331 18.65 -20.74 -7.64
CA LEU A 331 20.05 -20.56 -7.29
C LEU A 331 20.45 -19.12 -7.70
N GLU A 332 20.70 -18.23 -6.74
CA GLU A 332 21.28 -16.92 -7.02
C GLU A 332 22.80 -17.07 -7.19
N ARG A 333 23.36 -16.53 -8.29
CA ARG A 333 24.81 -16.44 -8.46
C ARG A 333 25.36 -15.28 -7.63
N TYR A 334 26.22 -15.60 -6.67
CA TYR A 334 26.83 -14.64 -5.76
C TYR A 334 28.35 -14.57 -5.97
N VAL A 335 28.89 -13.37 -6.21
CA VAL A 335 30.34 -13.16 -6.27
C VAL A 335 30.85 -12.78 -4.89
N VAL A 336 31.74 -13.61 -4.33
CA VAL A 336 32.34 -13.45 -3.01
C VAL A 336 33.15 -12.15 -2.95
N LYS A 337 32.88 -11.34 -1.94
CA LYS A 337 33.53 -10.06 -1.65
C LYS A 337 34.51 -10.20 -0.49
N ARG A 338 35.40 -9.20 -0.35
CA ARG A 338 36.34 -9.15 0.77
C ARG A 338 35.56 -9.04 2.08
N GLY A 339 35.81 -9.97 3.00
CA GLY A 339 35.15 -10.04 4.31
C GLY A 339 33.99 -11.03 4.39
N ASP A 340 33.59 -11.64 3.26
CA ASP A 340 32.54 -12.64 3.28
C ASP A 340 32.97 -13.93 3.95
N THR A 341 31.99 -14.59 4.56
CA THR A 341 32.09 -15.95 5.09
C THR A 341 30.92 -16.77 4.55
N LEU A 342 31.08 -18.10 4.42
CA LEU A 342 29.95 -18.95 4.02
C LEU A 342 28.76 -18.82 4.96
N SER A 343 29.00 -18.62 6.26
CA SER A 343 27.93 -18.39 7.24
C SER A 343 27.24 -17.04 7.03
N GLY A 344 27.98 -15.98 6.73
CA GLY A 344 27.41 -14.66 6.40
C GLY A 344 26.61 -14.67 5.11
N ILE A 345 27.12 -15.34 4.07
CA ILE A 345 26.40 -15.53 2.79
C ILE A 345 25.15 -16.39 3.02
N ALA A 346 25.27 -17.50 3.73
CA ALA A 346 24.14 -18.36 4.07
C ALA A 346 23.05 -17.60 4.84
N ALA A 347 23.43 -16.80 5.83
CA ALA A 347 22.49 -15.95 6.57
C ALA A 347 21.84 -14.87 5.68
N HIS A 348 22.58 -14.31 4.73
CA HIS A 348 22.07 -13.29 3.81
C HIS A 348 21.04 -13.85 2.82
N PHE A 349 21.35 -15.00 2.22
CA PHE A 349 20.53 -15.68 1.21
C PHE A 349 19.62 -16.75 1.79
N ALA A 350 19.58 -16.81 3.10
CA ALA A 350 18.61 -17.58 3.82
C ALA A 350 18.70 -19.12 3.69
N THR A 351 19.91 -19.62 3.43
CA THR A 351 20.25 -21.05 3.25
C THR A 351 21.21 -21.52 4.35
N SER A 352 21.72 -22.74 4.23
CA SER A 352 22.75 -23.29 5.13
C SER A 352 24.13 -23.31 4.48
N VAL A 353 25.18 -23.26 5.31
CA VAL A 353 26.56 -23.47 4.84
C VAL A 353 26.70 -24.83 4.14
N GLY A 354 26.01 -25.86 4.64
CA GLY A 354 26.00 -27.20 4.04
C GLY A 354 25.43 -27.20 2.61
N GLU A 355 24.32 -26.49 2.39
CA GLU A 355 23.71 -26.34 1.07
C GLU A 355 24.62 -25.57 0.11
N ILE A 356 25.17 -24.41 0.52
CA ILE A 356 26.12 -23.68 -0.33
C ILE A 356 27.33 -24.57 -0.66
N ARG A 357 27.83 -25.35 0.29
CA ARG A 357 28.96 -26.26 0.05
C ARG A 357 28.61 -27.37 -0.93
N HIS A 358 27.45 -28.00 -0.77
CA HIS A 358 27.00 -29.06 -1.65
C HIS A 358 26.83 -28.56 -3.09
N GLU A 359 26.14 -27.43 -3.27
CA GLU A 359 25.87 -26.84 -4.59
C GLU A 359 27.13 -26.35 -5.32
N ASN A 360 28.21 -26.08 -4.58
CA ASN A 360 29.47 -25.57 -5.13
C ASN A 360 30.64 -26.56 -5.01
N GLY A 361 30.39 -27.81 -4.61
CA GLY A 361 31.44 -28.84 -4.48
C GLY A 361 32.53 -28.53 -3.44
N LEU A 362 32.19 -27.85 -2.34
CA LEU A 362 33.16 -27.39 -1.33
C LEU A 362 33.31 -28.38 -0.16
N HIS A 363 34.52 -28.90 0.04
CA HIS A 363 34.85 -29.81 1.16
C HIS A 363 35.13 -29.10 2.49
N GLY A 364 35.14 -27.77 2.53
CA GLY A 364 35.37 -26.96 3.73
C GLY A 364 34.71 -25.58 3.65
N SER A 365 35.13 -24.65 4.52
CA SER A 365 34.53 -23.31 4.62
C SER A 365 35.28 -22.21 3.87
N THR A 366 36.36 -22.56 3.18
CA THR A 366 37.21 -21.60 2.47
C THR A 366 36.55 -21.13 1.18
N ILE A 367 36.37 -19.82 1.06
CA ILE A 367 35.92 -19.13 -0.15
C ILE A 367 36.92 -18.04 -0.52
N ARG A 368 37.03 -17.72 -1.82
CA ARG A 368 37.98 -16.71 -2.31
C ARG A 368 37.24 -15.48 -2.83
N VAL A 369 37.77 -14.30 -2.58
CA VAL A 369 37.25 -13.06 -3.18
C VAL A 369 37.26 -13.20 -4.71
N GLY A 370 36.14 -12.85 -5.35
CA GLY A 370 35.90 -13.03 -6.79
C GLY A 370 35.35 -14.40 -7.19
N GLN A 371 35.30 -15.38 -6.28
CA GLN A 371 34.66 -16.67 -6.54
C GLN A 371 33.16 -16.48 -6.73
N THR A 372 32.59 -17.07 -7.79
CA THR A 372 31.14 -17.12 -7.97
C THR A 372 30.59 -18.38 -7.31
N LEU A 373 29.59 -18.22 -6.45
CA LEU A 373 28.85 -19.29 -5.78
C LEU A 373 27.43 -19.35 -6.33
N SER A 374 26.92 -20.55 -6.55
CA SER A 374 25.49 -20.82 -6.68
C SER A 374 24.90 -20.92 -5.27
N VAL A 375 24.08 -19.95 -4.88
CA VAL A 375 23.52 -19.87 -3.54
C VAL A 375 22.01 -20.12 -3.64
N PRO A 376 21.49 -21.23 -3.07
CA PRO A 376 20.05 -21.43 -2.99
C PRO A 376 19.42 -20.26 -2.24
N ALA A 377 18.56 -19.51 -2.89
CA ALA A 377 17.70 -18.57 -2.19
C ALA A 377 16.47 -19.35 -1.69
N ARG A 378 16.66 -20.17 -0.65
CA ARG A 378 15.54 -20.58 0.20
C ARG A 378 15.31 -19.43 1.13
N ALA A 379 14.11 -18.89 1.19
CA ALA A 379 13.95 -17.78 2.09
C ALA A 379 13.86 -18.29 3.55
N LEU A 380 14.26 -17.47 4.53
CA LEU A 380 14.61 -17.96 5.88
C LEU A 380 13.34 -18.20 6.69
N ALA A 381 13.19 -19.41 7.20
CA ALA A 381 12.53 -19.61 8.49
C ALA A 381 13.44 -19.00 9.56
N SER A 382 12.95 -17.94 10.22
CA SER A 382 13.55 -17.42 11.45
C SER A 382 13.18 -18.35 12.59
N ASN A 383 14.16 -18.90 13.30
CA ASN A 383 13.99 -19.27 14.70
C ASN A 383 14.92 -18.42 15.55
N SER A 384 14.28 -17.77 16.51
CA SER A 384 14.77 -16.79 17.46
C SER A 384 15.84 -17.33 18.40
N ARG A 385 16.68 -16.43 18.89
CA ARG A 385 16.93 -16.31 20.32
C ARG A 385 16.57 -14.91 20.75
#